data_AF-A0A3R9LYC8-F1
#
_entry.id   AF-A0A3R9LYC8-F1
#
_cell.length_a   1.000
_cell.length_b   1.000
_cell.length_c   1.000
_cell.angle_alpha   90.00
_cell.angle_beta   90.00
_cell.angle_gamma   90.00
#
_symmetry.space_group_name_H-M   'P 1'
#
loop_
_entity.id
_entity.type
_entity.pdbx_description
1 polymer ?
#
loop_
_entity_poly.entity_id
_entity_poly.type
_entity_poly.pdbx_seq_one_letter_code
_entity_poly.pdbx_strand_id
1 'polypeptide(L)'
;MMLDLSSGQLMDIQQFGDLKQVPSPYGNRDIAFGGVYKDLRQKLVENYRLYLVSGYIEKDLSEKNMDKEVDVSNTNFSELYPEIAKDMKNISRLYFRPKQYSSKEWFDKLLYWFAPKGQDALEVYATDPVTGEKTQIKSYDELQAWAAEHPE
;
A
#
# COMPACT_ATOMS: atom_id res chain seq x y z
N MET A 1 5.39 7.42 13.59
CA MET A 1 6.70 7.34 12.91
C MET A 1 6.47 7.53 11.43
N MET A 2 7.46 8.01 10.69
CA MET A 2 7.36 8.14 9.23
C MET A 2 8.45 7.31 8.58
N LEU A 3 8.10 6.50 7.58
CA LEU A 3 9.08 5.70 6.84
C LEU A 3 9.57 6.50 5.65
N ASP A 4 10.88 6.76 5.61
CA ASP A 4 11.54 7.28 4.42
C ASP A 4 11.80 6.10 3.47
N LEU A 5 11.07 6.06 2.34
CA LEU A 5 11.19 4.97 1.35
C LEU A 5 12.50 4.97 0.55
N SER A 6 13.29 6.05 0.65
CA SER A 6 14.57 6.20 -0.05
C SER A 6 15.73 5.62 0.76
N SER A 7 15.69 5.80 2.07
CA SER A 7 16.69 5.27 3.00
C SER A 7 16.23 4.00 3.71
N GLY A 8 14.92 3.72 3.73
CA GLY A 8 14.35 2.62 4.49
C GLY A 8 14.29 2.87 6.00
N GLN A 9 14.57 4.09 6.45
CA GLN A 9 14.68 4.44 7.87
C GLN A 9 13.41 5.07 8.41
N LEU A 10 13.17 4.86 9.71
CA LEU A 10 12.13 5.58 10.44
C LEU A 10 12.63 6.96 10.89
N MET A 11 11.82 7.97 10.59
CA MET A 11 12.05 9.34 10.99
C MET A 11 11.01 9.78 12.02
N ASP A 12 11.41 10.73 12.87
CA ASP A 12 10.46 11.42 13.74
C ASP A 12 9.52 12.28 12.89
N ILE A 13 8.22 12.00 13.04
CA ILE A 13 7.15 12.64 12.31
C ILE A 13 7.03 14.13 12.66
N GLN A 14 7.46 14.53 13.86
CA GLN A 14 7.41 15.94 14.29
C GLN A 14 8.33 16.84 13.47
N GLN A 15 9.34 16.27 12.81
CA GLN A 15 10.27 17.01 11.93
C GLN A 15 9.60 17.54 10.65
N PHE A 16 8.38 17.10 10.34
CA PHE A 16 7.67 17.41 9.09
C PHE A 16 6.47 18.34 9.25
N GLY A 17 6.28 18.92 10.44
CA GLY A 17 5.16 19.82 10.72
C GLY A 17 3.80 19.10 10.75
N ASP A 18 2.72 19.85 10.51
CA ASP A 18 1.37 19.28 10.50
C ASP A 18 1.07 18.53 9.20
N LEU A 19 1.31 17.21 9.22
CA LEU A 19 1.03 16.33 8.10
C LEU A 19 -0.45 16.29 7.67
N LYS A 20 -1.39 16.75 8.51
CA LYS A 20 -2.81 16.87 8.14
C LYS A 20 -3.06 18.00 7.14
N GLN A 21 -2.15 18.96 7.05
CA GLN A 21 -2.22 20.08 6.10
C GLN A 21 -1.54 19.76 4.77
N VAL A 22 -0.86 18.63 4.66
CA VAL A 22 -0.27 18.22 3.40
C VAL A 22 -1.37 17.55 2.58
N PRO A 23 -1.72 18.09 1.40
CA PRO A 23 -2.68 17.46 0.52
C PRO A 23 -2.25 16.02 0.30
N SER A 24 -3.17 15.07 0.48
CA SER A 24 -2.85 13.67 0.21
C SER A 24 -2.25 13.60 -1.19
N PRO A 25 -1.00 13.11 -1.36
CA PRO A 25 -0.32 13.26 -2.65
C PRO A 25 -1.01 12.49 -3.78
N TYR A 26 -1.91 11.57 -3.42
CA TYR A 26 -2.43 10.55 -4.29
C TYR A 26 -3.94 10.71 -4.36
N GLY A 27 -4.37 11.62 -5.23
CA GLY A 27 -5.75 11.58 -5.73
C GLY A 27 -5.87 10.29 -6.52
N ASN A 28 -6.31 9.21 -5.86
CA ASN A 28 -6.24 7.79 -6.25
C ASN A 28 -6.76 7.42 -7.66
N ARG A 29 -7.09 8.36 -8.55
CA ARG A 29 -7.70 8.08 -9.87
C ARG A 29 -6.81 7.23 -10.75
N ASP A 30 -5.53 7.55 -10.85
CA ASP A 30 -4.59 6.86 -11.74
C ASP A 30 -4.25 5.44 -11.27
N ILE A 31 -4.48 5.12 -10.00
CA ILE A 31 -4.30 3.78 -9.43
C ILE A 31 -5.62 3.04 -9.15
N ALA A 32 -6.77 3.69 -9.37
CA ALA A 32 -8.09 3.12 -9.08
C ALA A 32 -8.71 2.36 -10.27
N PHE A 33 -8.11 2.44 -11.46
CA PHE A 33 -8.60 1.76 -12.66
C PHE A 33 -8.86 0.27 -12.42
N GLY A 34 -9.96 -0.23 -12.97
CA GLY A 34 -10.35 -1.64 -12.85
C GLY A 34 -10.58 -2.11 -11.40
N GLY A 35 -10.69 -1.19 -10.43
CA GLY A 35 -10.82 -1.55 -9.02
C GLY A 35 -9.53 -2.03 -8.36
N VAL A 36 -8.36 -1.87 -8.97
CA VAL A 36 -7.07 -2.34 -8.44
C VAL A 36 -6.77 -1.79 -7.06
N TYR A 37 -6.96 -0.48 -6.86
CA TYR A 37 -6.77 0.13 -5.53
C TYR A 37 -7.73 -0.42 -4.46
N LYS A 38 -8.92 -0.88 -4.86
CA LYS A 38 -9.87 -1.52 -3.95
C LYS A 38 -9.40 -2.93 -3.60
N ASP A 39 -8.95 -3.70 -4.60
CA ASP A 39 -8.44 -5.06 -4.38
C ASP A 39 -7.17 -5.04 -3.51
N LEU A 40 -6.22 -4.13 -3.79
CA LEU A 40 -5.05 -3.89 -2.93
C LEU A 40 -5.45 -3.63 -1.47
N ARG A 41 -6.38 -2.68 -1.24
CA ARG A 41 -6.88 -2.39 0.12
C ARG A 41 -7.47 -3.61 0.80
N GLN A 42 -8.26 -4.39 0.05
CA GLN A 42 -8.88 -5.60 0.56
C GLN A 42 -7.82 -6.66 0.94
N LYS A 43 -6.81 -6.88 0.10
CA LYS A 43 -5.69 -7.81 0.40
C LYS A 43 -4.95 -7.41 1.67
N LEU A 44 -4.68 -6.11 1.86
CA LEU A 44 -4.00 -5.62 3.07
C LEU A 44 -4.81 -5.88 4.35
N VAL A 45 -6.13 -5.67 4.29
CA VAL A 45 -7.03 -5.94 5.42
C VAL A 45 -7.13 -7.43 5.70
N GLU A 46 -7.32 -8.25 4.67
CA GLU A 46 -7.54 -9.70 4.79
C GLU A 46 -6.29 -10.44 5.27
N ASN A 47 -5.13 -10.10 4.69
CA ASN A 47 -3.90 -10.87 4.91
C ASN A 47 -3.08 -10.31 6.08
N TYR A 48 -3.12 -9.00 6.31
CA TYR A 48 -2.19 -8.34 7.25
C TYR A 48 -2.88 -7.50 8.32
N ARG A 49 -4.22 -7.37 8.28
CA ARG A 49 -5.03 -6.46 9.14
C ARG A 49 -4.54 -5.02 9.05
N LEU A 50 -4.14 -4.61 7.84
CA LEU A 50 -3.69 -3.26 7.55
C LEU A 50 -4.74 -2.53 6.72
N TYR A 51 -5.04 -1.30 7.11
CA TYR A 51 -5.88 -0.40 6.36
C TYR A 51 -5.01 0.67 5.68
N LEU A 52 -5.12 0.76 4.36
CA LEU A 52 -4.39 1.72 3.55
C LEU A 52 -5.25 2.98 3.37
N VAL A 53 -4.76 4.09 3.91
CA VAL A 53 -5.32 5.43 3.76
C VAL A 53 -4.42 6.22 2.83
N SER A 54 -4.98 7.18 2.09
CA SER A 54 -4.19 8.04 1.22
C SER A 54 -3.19 8.88 2.05
N GLY A 55 -1.96 8.39 2.15
CA GLY A 55 -0.85 9.02 2.90
C GLY A 55 -0.28 8.19 4.07
N TYR A 56 -0.95 7.13 4.52
CA TYR A 56 -0.43 6.27 5.58
C TYR A 56 -1.08 4.87 5.60
N ILE A 57 -0.44 3.92 6.27
CA ILE A 57 -1.01 2.62 6.62
C ILE A 57 -1.26 2.58 8.13
N GLU A 58 -2.39 2.02 8.55
CA GLU A 58 -2.69 1.80 9.96
C GLU A 58 -3.26 0.40 10.20
N LYS A 59 -3.37 -0.02 11.46
CA LYS A 59 -4.08 -1.24 11.81
C LYS A 59 -5.56 -1.10 11.43
N ASP A 60 -6.13 -2.13 10.83
CA ASP A 60 -7.57 -2.22 10.64
C ASP A 60 -8.28 -2.39 11.99
N LEU A 61 -9.09 -1.40 12.36
CA LEU A 61 -9.81 -1.34 13.64
C LEU A 61 -11.27 -1.81 13.51
N SER A 62 -11.63 -2.50 12.42
CA SER A 62 -12.93 -3.14 12.30
C SER A 62 -13.15 -4.16 13.43
N GLU A 63 -14.40 -4.40 13.84
CA GLU A 63 -14.75 -5.37 14.89
C GLU A 63 -14.13 -6.75 14.65
N LYS A 64 -13.96 -7.15 13.38
CA LYS A 64 -13.33 -8.41 12.97
C LYS A 64 -11.84 -8.51 13.32
N ASN A 65 -11.15 -7.37 13.39
CA ASN A 65 -9.68 -7.28 13.46
C ASN A 65 -9.16 -6.50 14.68
N MET A 66 -10.03 -5.85 15.46
CA MET A 66 -9.66 -5.05 16.63
C MET A 66 -8.79 -5.82 17.63
N ASP A 67 -9.11 -7.09 17.89
CA ASP A 67 -8.36 -7.96 18.82
C ASP A 67 -7.22 -8.76 18.17
N LYS A 68 -7.00 -8.60 16.85
CA LYS A 68 -5.95 -9.32 16.11
C LYS A 68 -4.69 -8.45 15.97
N GLU A 69 -3.53 -9.09 15.96
CA GLU A 69 -2.25 -8.41 15.67
C GLU A 69 -2.03 -8.28 14.16
N VAL A 70 -1.44 -7.16 13.74
CA VAL A 70 -0.84 -7.04 12.41
C VAL A 70 0.30 -8.05 12.29
N ASP A 71 0.35 -8.78 11.19
CA ASP A 71 1.42 -9.73 10.90
C ASP A 71 1.90 -9.54 9.45
N VAL A 72 3.13 -9.06 9.30
CA VAL A 72 3.79 -8.86 8.00
C VAL A 72 4.99 -9.80 7.82
N SER A 73 5.15 -10.80 8.70
CA SER A 73 6.35 -11.65 8.79
C SER A 73 6.62 -12.50 7.54
N ASN A 74 5.61 -12.73 6.70
CA ASN A 74 5.73 -13.48 5.46
C ASN A 74 5.86 -12.58 4.22
N THR A 75 6.16 -11.30 4.40
CA THR A 75 6.24 -10.32 3.30
C THR A 75 7.67 -9.85 3.05
N ASN A 76 7.96 -9.34 1.86
CA ASN A 76 9.24 -8.68 1.56
C ASN A 76 9.51 -7.50 2.51
N PHE A 77 8.47 -6.80 2.99
CA PHE A 77 8.60 -5.73 3.98
C PHE A 77 9.37 -6.19 5.22
N SER A 78 9.12 -7.41 5.69
CA SER A 78 9.82 -7.97 6.86
C SER A 78 11.29 -8.31 6.61
N GLU A 79 11.69 -8.54 5.36
CA GLU A 79 13.09 -8.78 5.00
C GLU A 79 13.87 -7.48 4.84
N LEU A 80 13.23 -6.48 4.23
CA LEU A 80 13.81 -5.15 4.03
C LEU A 80 13.90 -4.37 5.35
N TYR A 81 12.88 -4.51 6.20
CA TYR A 81 12.70 -3.71 7.41
C TYR A 81 12.39 -4.59 8.63
N PRO A 82 13.30 -5.50 9.02
CA PRO A 82 13.04 -6.47 10.08
C PRO A 82 12.70 -5.83 11.42
N GLU A 83 13.35 -4.72 11.78
CA GLU A 83 13.05 -4.00 13.03
C GLU A 83 11.69 -3.32 12.98
N ILE A 84 11.33 -2.69 11.86
CA ILE A 84 10.02 -2.06 11.68
C ILE A 84 8.92 -3.13 11.71
N ALA A 85 9.14 -4.26 11.05
CA ALA A 85 8.20 -5.37 11.00
C ALA A 85 7.88 -5.96 12.38
N LYS A 86 8.84 -5.96 13.33
CA LYS A 86 8.58 -6.34 14.73
C LYS A 86 7.60 -5.37 15.40
N ASP A 87 7.74 -4.08 15.13
CA ASP A 87 6.92 -3.03 15.71
C ASP A 87 5.54 -2.88 15.03
N MET A 88 5.37 -3.43 13.82
CA MET A 88 4.11 -3.38 13.06
C MET A 88 2.92 -3.94 13.85
N LYS A 89 3.16 -4.90 14.75
CA LYS A 89 2.12 -5.49 15.64
C LYS A 89 1.33 -4.44 16.42
N ASN A 90 2.01 -3.37 16.85
CA ASN A 90 1.49 -2.29 17.67
C ASN A 90 1.38 -0.97 16.91
N ILE A 91 1.36 -1.02 15.58
CA ILE A 91 1.41 0.19 14.79
C ILE A 91 0.16 1.05 14.99
N SER A 92 0.37 2.31 15.35
CA SER A 92 -0.69 3.32 15.23
C SER A 92 -0.81 3.74 13.77
N ARG A 93 0.27 4.29 13.17
CA ARG A 93 0.33 4.68 11.75
C ARG A 93 1.75 4.63 11.19
N LEU A 94 1.90 4.10 9.98
CA LEU A 94 3.08 4.20 9.12
C LEU A 94 2.81 5.29 8.08
N TYR A 95 3.38 6.47 8.28
CA TYR A 95 3.22 7.56 7.33
C TYR A 95 4.20 7.43 6.16
N PHE A 96 3.71 7.76 4.97
CA PHE A 96 4.53 8.00 3.79
C PHE A 96 4.91 9.48 3.74
N ARG A 97 6.17 9.77 3.40
CA ARG A 97 6.58 11.16 3.24
C ARG A 97 5.85 11.81 2.05
N PRO A 98 5.13 12.93 2.26
CA PRO A 98 4.41 13.59 1.18
C PRO A 98 5.33 14.20 0.13
N LYS A 99 4.88 14.25 -1.14
CA LYS A 99 5.57 14.87 -2.29
C LYS A 99 6.97 14.31 -2.61
N GLN A 100 7.42 13.27 -1.91
CA GLN A 100 8.72 12.64 -2.17
C GLN A 100 8.64 11.58 -3.28
N TYR A 101 7.44 11.04 -3.54
CA TYR A 101 7.25 9.93 -4.48
C TYR A 101 6.10 10.20 -5.44
N SER A 102 6.28 9.73 -6.68
CA SER A 102 5.22 9.64 -7.68
C SER A 102 4.21 8.53 -7.33
N SER A 103 3.02 8.57 -7.94
CA SER A 103 2.04 7.46 -7.83
C SER A 103 2.66 6.12 -8.24
N LYS A 104 3.53 6.14 -9.25
CA LYS A 104 4.26 4.98 -9.74
C LYS A 104 5.11 4.33 -8.65
N GLU A 105 6.04 5.09 -8.09
CA GLU A 105 6.96 4.59 -7.06
C GLU A 105 6.20 4.11 -5.82
N TRP A 106 5.11 4.79 -5.46
CA TRP A 106 4.30 4.41 -4.33
C TRP A 106 3.56 3.09 -4.56
N PHE A 107 2.89 2.95 -5.70
CA PHE A 107 2.15 1.75 -6.06
C PHE A 107 3.08 0.54 -6.18
N ASP A 108 4.18 0.67 -6.93
CA ASP A 108 5.15 -0.40 -7.13
C ASP A 108 5.77 -0.85 -5.79
N LYS A 109 6.09 0.09 -4.89
CA LYS A 109 6.61 -0.25 -3.55
C LYS A 109 5.58 -0.97 -2.69
N LEU A 110 4.30 -0.57 -2.74
CA LEU A 110 3.26 -1.27 -1.98
C LEU A 110 3.07 -2.70 -2.46
N LEU A 111 3.03 -2.91 -3.79
CA LEU A 111 2.94 -4.26 -4.34
C LEU A 111 4.15 -5.09 -3.92
N TYR A 112 5.36 -4.56 -4.05
CA TYR A 112 6.56 -5.30 -3.68
C TYR A 112 6.64 -5.60 -2.18
N TRP A 113 6.40 -4.63 -1.32
CA TRP A 113 6.53 -4.79 0.13
C TRP A 113 5.60 -5.83 0.70
N PHE A 114 4.35 -5.84 0.26
CA PHE A 114 3.34 -6.76 0.78
C PHE A 114 3.24 -8.05 -0.03
N ALA A 115 4.05 -8.23 -1.08
CA ALA A 115 4.21 -9.51 -1.73
C ALA A 115 4.76 -10.55 -0.74
N PRO A 116 4.36 -11.83 -0.85
CA PRO A 116 5.03 -12.93 -0.16
C PRO A 116 6.54 -12.91 -0.42
N LYS A 117 7.32 -13.35 0.57
CA LYS A 117 8.79 -13.39 0.47
C LYS A 117 9.27 -14.03 -0.84
N GLY A 118 10.15 -13.32 -1.54
CA GLY A 118 10.73 -13.77 -2.80
C GLY A 118 9.81 -13.61 -4.02
N GLN A 119 8.63 -13.00 -3.88
CA GLN A 119 7.80 -12.61 -5.01
C GLN A 119 8.00 -11.13 -5.37
N ASP A 120 7.84 -10.79 -6.65
CA ASP A 120 8.09 -9.44 -7.16
C ASP A 120 6.94 -8.46 -6.87
N ALA A 121 5.70 -8.95 -6.73
CA ALA A 121 4.52 -8.12 -6.52
C ALA A 121 3.41 -8.89 -5.81
N LEU A 122 2.68 -8.20 -4.93
CA LEU A 122 1.43 -8.69 -4.36
C LEU A 122 0.41 -8.91 -5.48
N GLU A 123 -0.26 -10.06 -5.46
CA GLU A 123 -1.30 -10.36 -6.44
C GLU A 123 -2.53 -9.46 -6.23
N VAL A 124 -2.67 -8.47 -7.11
CA VAL A 124 -3.83 -7.60 -7.22
C VAL A 124 -4.40 -7.63 -8.63
N TYR A 125 -5.70 -7.40 -8.77
CA TYR A 125 -6.39 -7.57 -10.04
C TYR A 125 -7.16 -6.32 -10.48
N ALA A 126 -7.02 -5.97 -11.76
CA ALA A 126 -7.96 -5.12 -12.47
C ALA A 126 -9.11 -5.99 -12.99
N THR A 127 -10.34 -5.48 -12.90
CA THR A 127 -11.53 -6.13 -13.43
C THR A 127 -12.13 -5.27 -14.54
N ASP A 128 -12.29 -5.85 -15.72
CA ASP A 128 -13.02 -5.21 -16.82
C ASP A 128 -14.50 -5.04 -16.41
N PRO A 129 -15.05 -3.81 -16.44
CA PRO A 129 -16.41 -3.56 -15.99
C PRO A 129 -17.49 -4.11 -16.94
N VAL A 130 -17.17 -4.37 -18.20
CA VAL A 130 -18.07 -4.90 -19.23
C VAL A 130 -18.06 -6.42 -19.23
N THR A 131 -16.88 -7.03 -19.26
CA THR A 131 -16.73 -8.48 -19.42
C THR A 131 -16.61 -9.22 -18.08
N GLY A 132 -16.19 -8.52 -17.02
CA GLY A 132 -15.87 -9.12 -15.72
C GLY A 132 -14.53 -9.87 -15.70
N GLU A 133 -13.76 -9.83 -16.79
CA GLU A 133 -12.43 -10.45 -16.87
C GLU A 133 -11.47 -9.81 -15.86
N LYS A 134 -10.66 -10.66 -15.20
CA LYS A 134 -9.67 -10.22 -14.22
C LYS A 134 -8.26 -10.33 -14.79
N THR A 135 -7.54 -9.22 -14.80
CA THR A 135 -6.13 -9.16 -15.19
C THR A 135 -5.27 -8.87 -13.96
N GLN A 136 -4.25 -9.70 -13.71
CA GLN A 136 -3.29 -9.44 -12.64
C GLN A 136 -2.44 -8.22 -13.01
N ILE A 137 -2.25 -7.31 -12.06
CA ILE A 137 -1.44 -6.10 -12.22
C ILE A 137 -0.24 -6.19 -11.27
N LYS A 138 0.97 -6.16 -11.82
CA LYS A 138 2.23 -6.30 -11.07
C LYS A 138 3.00 -4.99 -10.95
N SER A 139 2.62 -3.96 -11.69
CA SER A 139 3.25 -2.64 -11.65
C SER A 139 2.28 -1.53 -12.06
N TYR A 140 2.66 -0.28 -11.78
CA TYR A 140 1.92 0.90 -12.22
C TYR A 140 1.86 0.99 -13.74
N ASP A 141 2.95 0.65 -14.45
CA ASP A 141 2.99 0.74 -15.91
C ASP A 141 2.04 -0.29 -16.55
N GLU A 142 1.95 -1.50 -15.97
CA GLU A 142 0.94 -2.48 -16.36
C GLU A 142 -0.48 -1.98 -16.11
N LEU A 143 -0.72 -1.28 -14.99
CA LEU A 143 -2.02 -0.68 -14.71
C LEU A 143 -2.39 0.39 -15.74
N GLN A 144 -1.46 1.27 -16.10
CA GLN A 144 -1.72 2.31 -17.10
C GLN A 144 -1.95 1.70 -18.48
N ALA A 145 -1.18 0.69 -18.86
CA ALA A 145 -1.38 -0.03 -20.12
C ALA A 145 -2.76 -0.71 -20.16
N TRP A 146 -3.15 -1.39 -19.08
CA TRP A 146 -4.46 -2.00 -18.95
C TRP A 146 -5.58 -0.95 -19.04
N ALA A 147 -5.45 0.16 -18.32
CA ALA A 147 -6.45 1.23 -18.33
C ALA A 147 -6.61 1.90 -19.71
N ALA A 148 -5.53 1.98 -20.50
CA ALA A 148 -5.59 2.51 -21.86
C ALA A 148 -6.38 1.59 -22.82
N GLU A 149 -6.35 0.28 -22.58
CA GLU A 149 -7.10 -0.73 -23.35
C GLU A 149 -8.53 -0.92 -22.85
N HIS A 150 -8.82 -0.52 -21.61
CA HIS A 150 -10.13 -0.66 -20.94
C HIS A 150 -10.66 0.70 -20.47
N PRO A 151 -10.97 1.64 -21.38
CA PRO A 151 -11.52 2.94 -21.00
C PRO A 151 -12.88 2.79 -20.31
N GLU A 152 -13.09 3.55 -19.23
CA GLU A 152 -14.35 3.62 -18.46
C GLU A 152 -15.54 4.16 -19.27
#